data_AF-A0A924YLE5-F1
#
_entry.id   AF-A0A924YLE5-F1
#
_cell.length_a   1.000
_cell.length_b   1.000
_cell.length_c   1.000
_cell.angle_alpha   90.00
_cell.angle_beta   90.00
_cell.angle_gamma   90.00
#
_symmetry.space_group_name_H-M   'P 1'
#
loop_
_entity.id
_entity.type
_entity.pdbx_description
1 polymer ?
#
loop_
_entity_poly.entity_id
_entity_poly.type
_entity_poly.pdbx_seq_one_letter_code
_entity_poly.pdbx_strand_id
1 'polypeptide(L)' 'MNSGRVIVVGGGVIGAACAYFLKKAGWDSVTVLDRGQFGKACSHGNCGFVSPSHVLPLTVPGAIGQTL' A
#
# COMPACT_ATOMS: atom_id res chain seq x y z
N MET A 1 -25.01 4.47 2.60
CA MET A 1 -23.71 5.10 2.25
C MET A 1 -23.01 5.45 3.54
N ASN A 2 -21.72 5.15 3.69
CA ASN A 2 -20.99 5.48 4.92
C ASN A 2 -20.74 6.99 4.95
N SER A 3 -21.42 7.69 5.85
CA SER A 3 -21.46 9.17 5.92
C SER A 3 -20.25 9.82 6.57
N GLY A 4 -19.21 9.06 6.95
CA GLY A 4 -18.00 9.60 7.56
C GLY A 4 -16.98 10.09 6.53
N ARG A 5 -16.08 10.98 6.95
CA ARG A 5 -14.88 11.35 6.17
C ARG A 5 -13.71 10.46 6.57
N VAL A 6 -12.98 9.96 5.58
CA VAL A 6 -11.73 9.23 5.79
C VAL A 6 -10.57 10.02 5.22
N ILE A 7 -9.51 10.14 6.01
CA ILE A 7 -8.24 10.69 5.56
C ILE A 7 -7.22 9.55 5.56
N VAL A 8 -6.61 9.33 4.40
CA VAL A 8 -5.49 8.39 4.23
C VAL A 8 -4.21 9.21 4.21
N VAL A 9 -3.31 8.96 5.16
CA VAL A 9 -2.01 9.65 5.23
C VAL A 9 -0.96 8.82 4.52
N GLY A 10 -0.37 9.38 3.46
CA GLY A 10 0.58 8.74 2.56
C GLY A 10 -0.03 8.44 1.19
N GLY A 11 0.49 9.10 0.16
CA GLY A 11 0.12 8.94 -1.25
C GLY A 11 0.99 7.94 -2.01
N GLY A 12 1.51 6.92 -1.32
CA GLY A 12 2.18 5.77 -1.96
C GLY A 12 1.19 4.72 -2.47
N VAL A 13 1.71 3.64 -3.07
CA VAL A 13 0.89 2.54 -3.64
C VAL A 13 -0.07 1.92 -2.63
N ILE A 14 0.34 1.81 -1.36
CA ILE A 14 -0.50 1.28 -0.28
C ILE A 14 -1.63 2.25 0.06
N GLY A 15 -1.33 3.54 0.24
CA GLY A 15 -2.35 4.55 0.52
C GLY A 15 -3.36 4.70 -0.62
N ALA A 16 -2.88 4.61 -1.87
CA ALA A 16 -3.72 4.57 -3.06
C ALA A 16 -4.69 3.36 -3.03
N ALA A 17 -4.18 2.17 -2.71
CA ALA A 17 -5.00 0.96 -2.57
C ALA A 17 -6.04 1.11 -1.45
N CYS A 18 -5.65 1.62 -0.29
CA CYS A 18 -6.58 1.91 0.81
C CYS A 18 -7.69 2.85 0.35
N ALA A 19 -7.35 3.98 -0.29
CA ALA A 19 -8.33 4.95 -0.75
C ALA A 19 -9.30 4.36 -1.79
N TYR A 20 -8.77 3.57 -2.73
CA TYR A 20 -9.57 2.85 -3.73
C TYR A 20 -10.56 1.89 -3.08
N PHE A 21 -10.10 1.02 -2.17
CA PHE A 21 -10.99 0.03 -1.54
C PHE A 21 -11.99 0.68 -0.57
N LEU A 22 -11.65 1.79 0.08
CA LEU A 22 -12.60 2.59 0.86
C LEU A 22 -13.71 3.17 -0.02
N LYS A 23 -13.35 3.79 -1.16
CA LYS A 23 -14.34 4.27 -2.15
C LYS A 23 -15.21 3.12 -2.65
N LYS A 24 -14.61 1.97 -2.98
CA LYS A 24 -15.33 0.77 -3.44
C LYS A 24 -16.28 0.20 -2.37
N ALA A 25 -15.92 0.32 -1.09
CA ALA A 25 -16.76 -0.09 0.05
C ALA A 25 -17.90 0.89 0.38
N GLY A 26 -18.10 1.95 -0.42
CA GLY A 26 -19.22 2.87 -0.25
C GLY A 26 -18.95 4.05 0.70
N TRP A 27 -17.68 4.40 0.93
CA TRP A 27 -17.31 5.67 1.52
C TRP A 27 -17.37 6.77 0.47
N ASP A 28 -18.12 7.85 0.74
CA ASP A 28 -18.28 8.93 -0.24
C ASP A 28 -17.11 9.91 -0.22
N SER A 29 -16.59 10.23 0.97
CA SER A 29 -15.53 11.21 1.18
C SER A 29 -14.24 10.55 1.67
N VAL A 30 -13.31 10.33 0.73
CA VAL A 30 -11.97 9.80 1.00
C VAL A 30 -10.96 10.81 0.49
N THR A 31 -10.10 11.32 1.37
CA THR A 31 -9.03 12.27 1.03
C THR A 31 -7.68 11.60 1.27
N VAL A 32 -6.77 11.67 0.28
CA VAL A 32 -5.39 11.22 0.45
C VAL A 32 -4.52 12.45 0.69
N LEU A 33 -3.78 12.44 1.80
CA LEU A 33 -2.82 13.47 2.15
C LEU A 33 -1.40 12.93 1.99
N ASP A 34 -0.60 13.58 1.15
CA ASP A 34 0.84 13.31 1.06
C ASP A 34 1.62 14.61 1.32
N ARG A 35 2.81 14.48 1.92
CA ARG A 35 3.70 15.62 2.18
C ARG A 35 4.31 16.18 0.88
N GLY A 36 4.51 15.32 -0.11
CA GLY A 36 5.10 15.65 -1.40
C GLY A 36 4.16 15.34 -2.56
N GLN A 37 4.74 14.98 -3.69
CA GLN A 37 3.98 14.55 -4.85
C GLN A 37 3.54 13.09 -4.69
N PHE A 38 2.29 12.81 -5.05
CA PHE A 38 1.72 11.46 -5.04
C PHE A 38 2.65 10.45 -5.73
N GLY A 39 2.88 9.33 -5.06
CA GLY A 39 3.70 8.23 -5.55
C GLY A 39 5.21 8.48 -5.57
N LYS A 40 5.73 9.68 -5.25
CA LYS A 40 7.15 10.04 -5.48
C LYS A 40 8.15 9.54 -4.44
N ALA A 41 7.71 8.91 -3.35
CA ALA A 41 8.60 8.32 -2.34
C ALA A 41 9.00 6.87 -2.72
N CYS A 42 8.98 5.93 -1.77
CA CYS A 42 9.34 4.52 -2.00
C CYS A 42 8.55 3.87 -3.16
N SER A 43 7.33 4.34 -3.43
CA SER A 43 6.51 3.85 -4.54
C SER A 43 6.99 4.28 -5.93
N HIS A 44 7.90 5.25 -6.05
CA HIS A 44 8.53 5.60 -7.32
C HIS A 44 9.83 4.83 -7.55
N GLY A 45 10.63 4.63 -6.49
CA GLY A 45 11.94 3.98 -6.55
C GLY A 45 11.94 2.47 -6.35
N ASN A 46 10.81 1.77 -6.50
CA ASN A 46 10.75 0.32 -6.37
C ASN A 46 11.08 -0.38 -7.71
N CYS A 47 11.41 -1.68 -7.65
CA CYS A 47 11.78 -2.49 -8.81
C CYS A 47 10.60 -2.88 -9.72
N GLY A 48 9.36 -2.48 -9.40
CA GLY A 48 8.15 -2.88 -10.13
C GLY A 48 7.84 -4.38 -10.03
N PHE A 49 8.49 -5.11 -9.11
CA PHE A 49 8.34 -6.54 -8.97
C PHE A 49 7.00 -6.90 -8.33
N VAL A 50 6.15 -7.61 -9.08
CA VAL A 50 4.88 -8.15 -8.59
C VAL A 50 5.06 -9.65 -8.40
N SER A 51 5.16 -10.09 -7.15
CA SER A 51 5.38 -11.52 -6.86
C SER A 51 4.08 -12.32 -7.09
N PRO A 52 4.10 -13.34 -7.98
CA PRO A 52 2.93 -14.20 -8.22
C PRO A 52 2.78 -15.28 -7.14
N SER A 53 3.77 -15.46 -6.26
CA SER A 53 3.78 -16.46 -5.19
C SER A 53 4.23 -15.87 -3.85
N HIS A 54 3.85 -16.56 -2.77
CA HIS A 54 4.24 -16.22 -1.39
C HIS A 54 5.76 -16.34 -1.24
N VAL A 55 6.46 -15.20 -1.21
CA VAL A 55 7.78 -15.12 -0.60
C VAL A 55 7.52 -14.95 0.89
N LEU A 56 7.73 -16.01 1.67
CA LEU A 56 7.74 -15.88 3.13
C LEU A 56 8.75 -14.78 3.50
N PRO A 57 8.47 -13.93 4.51
CA PRO A 57 9.36 -12.83 4.85
C PRO A 57 10.78 -13.35 5.09
N LEU A 58 11.79 -12.77 4.43
CA LEU A 58 13.20 -13.13 4.67
C LEU A 58 13.63 -12.90 6.14
N THR A 59 12.85 -12.14 6.90
CA THR A 59 13.08 -11.83 8.31
C THR A 59 12.51 -12.87 9.28
N VAL A 60 12.12 -14.07 8.82
CA VAL A 60 11.78 -15.18 9.73
C VAL A 60 13.02 -16.01 10.09
N PRO A 61 13.14 -16.49 11.35
CA PRO A 61 14.18 -17.44 11.71
C PRO A 61 14.18 -18.66 10.76
N GLY A 62 15.34 -19.02 10.22
CA GLY A 62 15.50 -20.17 9.30
C GLY A 62 15.40 -19.85 7.80
N ALA A 63 15.07 -18.61 7.41
CA ALA A 63 14.93 -18.22 6.00
C ALA A 63 16.20 -18.48 5.16
N ILE A 64 17.39 -18.22 5.73
CA ILE A 64 18.67 -18.40 5.02
C ILE A 64 18.95 -19.88 4.73
N GLY A 65 18.68 -20.79 5.67
CA GLY A 65 19.01 -22.21 5.54
C GLY A 65 18.04 -23.04 4.70
N GLN A 66 16.82 -22.52 4.43
CA GLN A 66 15.82 -23.20 3.60
C GLN A 66 15.73 -22.67 2.17
N THR A 67 16.29 -21.49 1.89
CA THR A 67 16.11 -20.80 0.59
C THR A 67 17.36 -20.82 -0.29
N LEU A 68 18.54 -21.06 0.28
CA LEU A 68 19.81 -21.31 -0.42
C LEU A 68 20.17 -22.79 -0.34
#